data_AF-E5Q3E6-F1
#
_entry.id   AF-E5Q3E6-F1
#
_cell.length_a   1.000
_cell.length_b   1.000
_cell.length_c   1.000
_cell.angle_alpha   90.00
_cell.angle_beta   90.00
_cell.angle_gamma   90.00
#
_symmetry.space_group_name_H-M   'P 1'
#
loop_
_entity.id
_entity.type
_entity.pdbx_description
1 polymer ?
#
loop_
_entity_poly.entity_id
_entity_poly.type
_entity_poly.pdbx_seq_one_letter_code
_entity_poly.pdbx_strand_id
1 'polypeptide(L)' 'MKKEIYKTQSRKQKKREFYKQNINQIKLLSGKYSLFNFFMKKENIRLNKKILAELFITEVGSTFSLMHWNFRYLIV' A
#
# COMPACT_ATOMS: atom_id res chain seq x y z
N MET A 1 16.60 -22.59 -22.03
CA MET A 1 17.51 -21.66 -21.33
C MET A 1 17.30 -20.17 -21.63
N LYS A 2 17.73 -19.59 -22.76
CA LYS A 2 17.63 -18.11 -22.97
C LYS A 2 16.20 -17.57 -22.80
N LYS A 3 15.19 -18.22 -23.40
CA LYS A 3 13.76 -17.84 -23.24
C LYS A 3 13.25 -17.89 -21.78
N GLU A 4 13.72 -18.84 -20.98
CA GLU A 4 13.29 -18.97 -19.57
C GLU A 4 13.91 -17.90 -18.67
N ILE A 5 15.16 -17.53 -18.95
CA ILE A 5 15.85 -16.43 -18.26
C ILE A 5 15.13 -15.12 -18.55
N TYR A 6 14.82 -14.83 -19.82
CA TYR A 6 14.05 -13.64 -20.21
C TYR A 6 12.64 -13.62 -19.59
N LYS A 7 11.92 -14.75 -19.57
CA LYS A 7 10.60 -14.84 -18.91
C LYS A 7 10.70 -14.55 -17.41
N THR A 8 11.73 -15.07 -16.75
CA THR A 8 11.96 -14.85 -15.31
C THR A 8 12.28 -13.39 -15.01
N GLN A 9 13.14 -12.76 -15.83
CA GLN A 9 13.47 -11.34 -15.71
C GLN A 9 12.23 -10.46 -15.92
N SER A 10 11.45 -10.72 -16.97
CA SER A 10 10.21 -10.00 -17.26
C SER A 10 9.19 -10.12 -16.12
N ARG A 11 8.98 -11.33 -15.57
CA ARG A 11 8.11 -11.52 -14.38
C ARG A 11 8.61 -10.71 -13.18
N LYS A 12 9.91 -10.72 -12.91
CA LYS A 12 10.50 -9.94 -11.79
C LYS A 12 10.32 -8.44 -12.00
N GLN A 13 10.52 -7.94 -13.20
CA GLN A 13 10.33 -6.52 -13.52
C GLN A 13 8.86 -6.10 -13.38
N LYS A 14 7.94 -6.85 -13.98
CA LYS A 14 6.50 -6.58 -13.85
C LYS A 14 6.04 -6.58 -12.39
N LYS A 15 6.55 -7.50 -11.57
CA LYS A 15 6.29 -7.53 -10.12
C LYS A 15 6.79 -6.27 -9.41
N ARG A 16 7.97 -5.77 -9.77
CA ARG A 16 8.56 -4.54 -9.19
C ARG A 16 7.79 -3.29 -9.60
N GLU A 17 7.39 -3.18 -10.87
CA GLU A 17 6.60 -2.05 -11.37
C GLU A 17 5.23 -1.98 -10.70
N PHE A 18 4.53 -3.11 -10.60
CA PHE A 18 3.24 -3.19 -9.91
C PHE A 18 3.35 -2.80 -8.43
N TYR A 19 4.43 -3.22 -7.76
CA TYR A 19 4.70 -2.81 -6.39
C TYR A 19 4.90 -1.30 -6.25
N LYS A 20 5.64 -0.66 -7.18
CA LYS A 20 5.84 0.79 -7.19
C LYS A 20 4.52 1.53 -7.43
N GLN A 21 3.68 1.05 -8.36
CA GLN A 21 2.38 1.63 -8.64
C GLN A 21 1.47 1.62 -7.40
N ASN A 22 1.37 0.48 -6.70
CA ASN A 22 0.57 0.37 -5.49
C ASN A 22 1.06 1.31 -4.38
N ILE A 23 2.38 1.47 -4.22
CA ILE A 23 2.93 2.44 -3.26
C ILE A 23 2.57 3.87 -3.64
N ASN A 24 2.67 4.22 -4.92
CA ASN A 24 2.32 5.56 -5.39
C ASN A 24 0.84 5.86 -5.19
N GLN A 25 -0.05 4.89 -5.44
CA GLN A 25 -1.48 5.03 -5.18
C GLN A 25 -1.76 5.29 -3.69
N ILE A 26 -1.18 4.49 -2.79
CA ILE A 26 -1.33 4.71 -1.35
C ILE A 26 -0.72 6.06 -0.94
N LYS A 27 0.39 6.49 -1.54
CA LYS A 27 1.02 7.78 -1.25
C LYS A 27 0.14 8.96 -1.66
N LEU A 28 -0.50 8.90 -2.83
CA LEU A 28 -1.46 9.91 -3.29
C LEU A 28 -2.66 10.00 -2.35
N LEU A 29 -3.23 8.86 -1.97
CA LEU A 29 -4.46 8.80 -1.17
C LEU A 29 -4.22 9.08 0.32
N SER A 30 -3.04 8.77 0.85
CA SER A 30 -2.73 9.02 2.27
C SER A 30 -2.14 10.41 2.56
N GLY A 31 -1.72 11.17 1.54
CA GLY A 31 -1.01 12.46 1.68
C GLY A 31 0.40 12.36 2.31
N LYS A 32 0.59 11.48 3.31
CA LYS A 32 1.86 11.13 3.96
C LYS A 32 1.93 9.62 4.18
N TYR A 33 2.48 8.90 3.20
CA TYR A 33 2.73 7.45 3.23
C TYR A 33 3.50 6.98 4.48
N SER A 34 4.33 7.84 5.07
CA SER A 34 5.08 7.56 6.31
C SER A 34 4.19 7.43 7.54
N LEU A 35 3.17 8.30 7.69
CA LEU A 35 2.21 8.26 8.81
C LEU A 35 1.35 7.01 8.73
N PHE A 36 0.85 6.69 7.55
CA PHE A 36 0.06 5.48 7.34
C PHE A 36 0.86 4.20 7.61
N ASN A 37 2.12 4.12 7.15
CA ASN A 37 3.02 3.01 7.51
C ASN A 37 3.31 2.95 9.01
N PHE A 38 3.38 4.09 9.70
CA PHE A 38 3.59 4.14 11.15
C PHE A 38 2.39 3.55 11.89
N PHE A 39 1.15 3.92 11.51
CA PHE A 39 -0.07 3.37 12.12
C PHE A 39 -0.24 1.87 11.84
N MET A 40 -0.03 1.46 10.58
CA MET A 40 -0.03 0.04 10.21
C MET A 40 1.01 -0.77 11.01
N LYS A 41 2.17 -0.19 11.32
CA LYS A 41 3.17 -0.81 12.19
C LYS A 41 2.78 -0.78 13.67
N LYS A 42 2.18 0.31 14.15
CA LYS A 42 1.75 0.50 15.55
C LYS A 42 0.62 -0.46 15.92
N GLU A 43 -0.35 -0.67 15.03
CA GLU A 43 -1.45 -1.63 15.21
C GLU A 43 -1.07 -3.06 14.78
N ASN A 44 0.18 -3.28 14.34
CA ASN A 44 0.70 -4.59 13.90
C ASN A 44 -0.07 -5.21 12.72
N ILE A 45 -0.78 -4.39 11.96
CA ILE A 45 -1.59 -4.83 10.82
C ILE A 45 -0.66 -5.07 9.63
N ARG A 46 -0.31 -6.34 9.38
CA ARG A 46 0.46 -6.75 8.20
C ARG A 46 -0.45 -6.92 6.97
N LEU A 47 -0.98 -5.82 6.42
CA LEU A 47 -1.70 -5.90 5.14
C LEU A 47 -0.73 -5.95 3.96
N ASN A 48 -1.04 -6.82 3.00
CA ASN A 48 -0.38 -6.82 1.71
C ASN A 48 -0.64 -5.50 1.00
N LYS A 49 0.41 -4.80 0.57
CA LYS A 49 0.31 -3.49 -0.10
C LYS A 49 -0.60 -3.49 -1.34
N LYS A 50 -0.77 -4.65 -1.99
CA LYS A 50 -1.73 -4.81 -3.09
C LYS A 50 -3.17 -4.65 -2.59
N ILE A 51 -3.56 -5.44 -1.60
CA ILE A 51 -4.90 -5.41 -0.99
C ILE A 51 -5.17 -4.02 -0.41
N LEU A 52 -4.15 -3.42 0.18
CA LEU A 52 -4.24 -2.08 0.76
C LEU A 52 -4.55 -1.02 -0.29
N ALA A 53 -3.81 -1.02 -1.41
CA ALA A 53 -4.09 -0.09 -2.52
C ALA A 53 -5.49 -0.30 -3.10
N GLU A 54 -5.93 -1.56 -3.18
CA GLU A 54 -7.27 -1.92 -3.65
C GLU A 54 -8.36 -1.41 -2.71
N LEU A 55 -8.24 -1.64 -1.40
CA LEU A 55 -9.14 -1.11 -0.37
C LEU A 55 -9.22 0.42 -0.39
N PHE A 56 -8.11 1.10 -0.62
CA PHE A 56 -8.09 2.56 -0.76
C PHE A 56 -8.87 3.07 -1.98
N ILE A 57 -8.96 2.27 -3.05
CA ILE A 57 -9.70 2.65 -4.27
C ILE A 57 -11.16 2.24 -4.16
N THR A 58 -11.44 1.03 -3.69
CA THR A 58 -12.80 0.46 -3.63
C THR A 58 -13.60 0.98 -2.44
N GLU A 59 -12.92 1.30 -1.34
CA GLU A 59 -13.53 1.63 -0.05
C GLU A 59 -12.92 2.90 0.55
N VAL A 60 -12.97 3.99 -0.22
CA VAL A 60 -12.47 5.31 0.20
C VAL A 60 -13.10 5.76 1.53
N GLY A 61 -14.39 5.52 1.75
CA GLY A 61 -15.09 5.91 2.99
C GLY A 61 -14.62 5.13 4.22
N SER A 62 -14.44 3.81 4.08
CA SER A 62 -13.90 2.93 5.13
C SER A 62 -12.47 3.33 5.49
N THR A 63 -11.63 3.55 4.48
CA THR A 63 -10.22 3.95 4.67
C THR A 63 -10.08 5.35 5.25
N PHE A 64 -10.93 6.31 4.85
CA PHE A 64 -10.98 7.64 5.45
C PHE A 64 -11.38 7.58 6.94
N SER A 65 -12.40 6.79 7.27
CA SER A 65 -12.83 6.60 8.67
C SER A 65 -11.73 5.97 9.53
N LEU A 66 -11.02 5.00 8.99
CA LEU A 66 -9.90 4.31 9.66
C LEU A 66 -8.70 5.25 9.85
N MET A 67 -8.41 6.11 8.87
CA MET A 67 -7.43 7.20 9.03
C MET A 67 -7.87 8.18 10.12
N HIS A 68 -9.12 8.63 10.10
CA HIS A 68 -9.65 9.60 11.06
C HIS A 68 -9.64 9.05 12.50
N TRP A 69 -9.97 7.77 12.67
CA TRP A 69 -9.84 7.07 13.95
C TRP A 69 -8.38 7.06 14.44
N ASN A 70 -7.44 6.72 13.55
CA ASN A 70 -6.01 6.72 13.89
C ASN A 70 -5.46 8.12 14.26
N PHE A 71 -5.93 9.19 13.61
CA PHE A 71 -5.52 10.56 13.94
C PHE A 71 -6.09 11.08 15.26
N ARG A 72 -7.29 10.64 15.67
CA ARG A 72 -7.85 11.00 16.99
C ARG A 72 -7.00 10.49 18.16
N TYR A 73 -6.32 9.35 18.00
CA TYR A 73 -5.40 8.80 18.99
C TYR A 73 -4.09 9.60 19.17
N LEU A 74 -3.82 10.61 18.35
CA LEU A 74 -2.66 11.51 18.51
C LEU A 74 -2.98 12.78 19.33
N ILE A 75 -4.26 13.07 19.57
CA ILE A 75 -4.73 14.32 20.21
C ILE A 75 -5.18 14.10 21.68
N VAL A 76 -5.23 12.84 22.14
CA VAL A 76 -5.47 12.46 23.54
C VAL A 76 -4.18 11.90 24.12
#